data_AF-A0A957AFE9-F1
#
_entry.id   AF-A0A957AFE9-F1
#
_cell.length_a   1.000
_cell.length_b   1.000
_cell.length_c   1.000
_cell.angle_alpha   90.00
_cell.angle_beta   90.00
_cell.angle_gamma   90.00
#
_symmetry.space_group_name_H-M   'P 1'
#
loop_
_entity.id
_entity.type
_entity.pdbx_description
1 polymer ?
#
loop_
_entity_poly.entity_id
_entity_poly.type
_entity_poly.pdbx_seq_one_letter_code
_entity_poly.pdbx_strand_id
1 'polypeptide(L)'
;MRRTFLALLLVCGFGLSLASFSTAHAANGATGSVAVTVHLRYCPIDVVNSPDIGFYDGCHDNALGGEFLTLAGLAIEPVSFVTDWTGNGTAVVDGVAAVDQVTLWADASLTGATNSYAYCSDQTDGSVLLNMPVAPGGALPLFTVDQSQEIICDWYIYTD
;
A
#
# COMPACT_ATOMS: atom_id res chain seq x y z
N MET A 1 69.24 46.44 -33.88
CA MET A 1 67.99 45.68 -34.09
C MET A 1 67.10 45.87 -32.86
N ARG A 2 65.82 46.26 -33.08
CA ARG A 2 64.54 45.92 -32.36
C ARG A 2 64.63 45.43 -30.90
N ARG A 3 63.81 45.74 -29.89
CA ARG A 3 62.50 46.42 -29.64
C ARG A 3 62.38 46.48 -28.07
N THR A 4 62.09 47.60 -27.41
CA THR A 4 60.78 48.11 -26.89
C THR A 4 60.00 47.27 -25.84
N PHE A 5 59.49 47.99 -24.81
CA PHE A 5 58.34 47.73 -23.88
C PHE A 5 58.52 46.69 -22.76
N LEU A 6 57.81 46.69 -21.62
CA LEU A 6 57.07 47.64 -20.75
C LEU A 6 56.60 46.79 -19.53
N ALA A 7 56.31 47.45 -18.41
CA ALA A 7 55.76 46.95 -17.14
C ALA A 7 54.70 45.83 -17.16
N LEU A 8 54.61 45.04 -16.07
CA LEU A 8 53.33 44.82 -15.36
C LEU A 8 53.54 44.21 -13.96
N LEU A 9 53.00 44.88 -12.94
CA LEU A 9 52.68 44.36 -11.62
C LEU A 9 51.58 43.28 -11.73
N LEU A 10 51.67 42.20 -10.96
CA LEU A 10 50.48 41.42 -10.57
C LEU A 10 50.58 40.98 -9.11
N VAL A 11 49.92 41.78 -8.25
CA VAL A 11 49.53 41.42 -6.90
C VAL A 11 48.25 40.60 -7.02
N CYS A 12 48.31 39.29 -6.76
CA CYS A 12 47.15 38.46 -6.45
C CYS A 12 47.38 37.94 -5.03
N GLY A 13 46.70 38.42 -3.99
CA GLY A 13 45.24 38.61 -3.92
C GLY A 13 44.68 37.40 -3.18
N PHE A 14 44.74 37.46 -1.84
CA PHE A 14 44.06 36.55 -0.92
C PHE A 14 42.58 36.45 -1.29
N GLY A 15 42.15 35.29 -1.77
CA GLY A 15 40.75 34.97 -2.02
C GLY A 15 40.45 33.55 -1.56
N LEU A 16 40.60 33.29 -0.26
CA LEU A 16 40.08 32.08 0.36
C LEU A 16 38.57 32.07 0.14
N SER A 17 38.12 31.22 -0.77
CA SER A 17 36.71 30.97 -1.03
C SER A 17 36.08 30.44 0.27
N LEU A 18 35.22 31.23 0.90
CA LEU A 18 34.32 30.73 1.92
C LEU A 18 33.45 29.66 1.25
N ALA A 19 33.75 28.39 1.53
CA ALA A 19 32.86 27.30 1.19
C ALA A 19 31.56 27.50 1.97
N SER A 20 30.52 27.95 1.28
CA SER A 20 29.16 27.95 1.79
C SER A 20 28.77 26.49 2.04
N PHE A 21 28.75 26.07 3.30
CA PHE A 21 28.13 24.83 3.70
C PHE A 21 26.63 24.99 3.52
N SER A 22 26.11 24.61 2.36
CA SER A 22 24.68 24.40 2.16
C SER A 22 24.29 23.25 3.09
N THR A 23 23.58 23.54 4.17
CA THR A 23 22.86 22.49 4.89
C THR A 23 21.86 21.91 3.92
N ALA A 24 22.14 20.71 3.41
CA ALA A 24 21.16 19.89 2.73
C ALA A 24 20.01 19.70 3.73
N HIS A 25 18.98 20.51 3.59
CA HIS A 25 17.71 20.23 4.24
C HIS A 25 17.27 18.91 3.62
N ALA A 26 17.21 17.86 4.44
CA ALA A 26 16.50 16.64 4.05
C ALA A 26 15.14 17.12 3.57
N ALA A 27 14.87 16.96 2.28
CA ALA A 27 13.54 17.17 1.77
C ALA A 27 12.65 16.26 2.62
N ASN A 28 11.68 16.84 3.33
CA ASN A 28 10.58 16.06 3.86
C ASN A 28 10.08 15.24 2.66
N GLY A 29 10.34 13.93 2.66
CA GLY A 29 9.82 13.05 1.63
C GLY A 29 8.33 13.33 1.55
N ALA A 30 7.82 13.62 0.36
CA ALA A 30 6.38 13.81 0.19
C ALA A 30 5.71 12.56 0.75
N THR A 31 4.81 12.77 1.70
CA THR A 31 3.96 11.71 2.24
C THR A 31 2.55 11.96 1.76
N GLY A 32 1.82 10.88 1.48
CA GLY A 32 0.43 10.92 1.05
C GLY A 32 -0.46 10.01 1.87
N SER A 33 -1.73 9.95 1.47
CA SER A 33 -2.72 9.05 2.05
C SER A 33 -2.86 7.79 1.19
N VAL A 34 -3.07 6.63 1.81
CA VAL A 34 -3.49 5.40 1.15
C VAL A 34 -4.83 4.98 1.73
N ALA A 35 -5.78 4.65 0.85
CA ALA A 35 -7.05 4.07 1.24
C ALA A 35 -7.10 2.60 0.80
N VAL A 36 -7.39 1.70 1.74
CA VAL A 36 -7.63 0.28 1.45
C VAL A 36 -9.07 -0.04 1.81
N THR A 37 -9.87 -0.35 0.81
CA THR A 37 -11.25 -0.81 0.96
C THR A 37 -11.31 -2.31 0.79
N VAL A 38 -11.98 -2.99 1.71
CA VAL A 38 -12.17 -4.45 1.70
C VAL A 38 -13.63 -4.74 1.42
N HIS A 39 -13.88 -5.59 0.43
CA HIS A 39 -15.17 -6.25 0.22
C HIS A 39 -15.05 -7.67 0.75
N LEU A 40 -15.54 -7.88 1.97
CA LEU A 40 -15.52 -9.17 2.62
C LEU A 40 -16.79 -9.95 2.28
N ARG A 41 -16.62 -11.16 1.75
CA ARG A 41 -17.71 -12.02 1.29
C ARG A 41 -17.51 -13.46 1.75
N TYR A 42 -18.61 -14.15 2.04
CA TYR A 42 -18.61 -15.59 2.20
C TYR A 42 -18.84 -16.28 0.86
N CYS A 43 -18.09 -17.32 0.55
CA CYS A 43 -18.36 -18.14 -0.61
C CYS A 43 -18.70 -19.58 -0.21
N PRO A 44 -19.94 -20.01 -0.46
CA PRO A 44 -20.31 -21.41 -0.34
C PRO A 44 -19.45 -22.30 -1.26
N ILE A 45 -18.98 -23.44 -0.75
CA ILE A 45 -18.04 -24.32 -1.47
C ILE A 45 -18.64 -24.95 -2.74
N ASP A 46 -19.96 -25.12 -2.78
CA ASP A 46 -20.71 -25.58 -3.95
C ASP A 46 -20.70 -24.53 -5.08
N VAL A 47 -20.59 -23.25 -4.73
CA VAL A 47 -20.43 -22.14 -5.68
C VAL A 47 -18.98 -22.03 -6.14
N VAL A 48 -18.01 -22.14 -5.22
CA VAL A 48 -16.57 -22.16 -5.56
C VAL A 48 -16.24 -23.22 -6.61
N ASN A 49 -16.87 -24.40 -6.49
CA ASN A 49 -16.65 -25.53 -7.38
C ASN A 49 -17.62 -25.58 -8.58
N SER A 50 -18.52 -24.58 -8.72
CA SER A 50 -19.48 -24.55 -9.81
C SER A 50 -18.78 -24.25 -11.14
N PRO A 51 -18.93 -25.10 -12.17
CA PRO A 51 -18.37 -24.82 -13.49
C PRO A 51 -19.18 -23.76 -14.27
N ASP A 52 -20.41 -23.47 -13.83
CA ASP A 52 -21.38 -22.64 -14.55
C ASP A 52 -21.44 -21.19 -14.03
N ILE A 53 -21.02 -20.98 -12.77
CA ILE A 53 -20.99 -19.67 -12.11
C ILE A 53 -19.54 -19.41 -11.74
N GLY A 54 -18.93 -18.39 -12.35
CA GLY A 54 -17.56 -18.01 -12.00
C GLY A 54 -17.46 -17.64 -10.52
N PHE A 55 -16.32 -17.96 -9.89
CA PHE A 55 -16.06 -17.70 -8.46
C PHE A 55 -16.51 -16.30 -8.04
N TYR A 56 -16.08 -15.27 -8.75
CA TYR A 56 -16.44 -13.87 -8.46
C TYR A 56 -17.95 -13.61 -8.49
N ASP A 57 -18.65 -14.07 -9.53
CA ASP A 57 -20.09 -13.83 -9.69
C ASP A 57 -20.92 -14.57 -8.65
N GLY A 58 -20.48 -15.76 -8.24
CA GLY A 58 -21.18 -16.59 -7.28
C GLY A 58 -20.98 -16.17 -5.83
N CYS A 59 -19.83 -15.59 -5.50
CA CYS A 59 -19.51 -15.19 -4.13
C CYS A 59 -19.90 -13.73 -3.79
N HIS A 60 -20.19 -12.90 -4.80
CA HIS A 60 -20.37 -11.44 -4.65
C HIS A 60 -21.51 -11.02 -3.70
N ASP A 61 -22.63 -11.76 -3.66
CA ASP A 61 -23.85 -11.34 -2.93
C ASP A 61 -23.83 -11.65 -1.43
N ASN A 62 -22.85 -12.43 -0.95
CA ASN A 62 -22.82 -12.94 0.42
C ASN A 62 -21.97 -12.07 1.34
N ALA A 63 -22.41 -10.83 1.55
CA ALA A 63 -21.77 -9.86 2.42
C ALA A 63 -21.49 -10.38 3.85
N LEU A 64 -20.28 -10.15 4.35
CA LEU A 64 -19.89 -10.40 5.74
C LEU A 64 -19.68 -9.07 6.49
N GLY A 65 -20.73 -8.62 7.18
CA GLY A 65 -20.73 -7.37 7.93
C GLY A 65 -20.44 -7.52 9.42
N GLY A 66 -19.90 -6.47 10.03
CA GLY A 66 -19.55 -6.43 11.45
C GLY A 66 -18.19 -7.07 11.77
N GLU A 67 -17.38 -7.33 10.76
CA GLU A 67 -16.10 -8.03 10.91
C GLU A 67 -14.96 -7.05 11.15
N PHE A 68 -14.09 -7.37 12.11
CA PHE A 68 -12.94 -6.54 12.45
C PHE A 68 -11.75 -6.88 11.58
N LEU A 69 -11.19 -5.84 10.97
CA LEU A 69 -9.95 -5.91 10.20
C LEU A 69 -8.95 -4.89 10.72
N THR A 70 -7.68 -5.18 10.47
CA THR A 70 -6.58 -4.27 10.77
C THR A 70 -5.71 -4.14 9.53
N LEU A 71 -5.26 -2.92 9.22
CA LEU A 71 -4.20 -2.67 8.28
C LEU A 71 -2.97 -2.23 9.08
N ALA A 72 -1.82 -2.85 8.85
CA ALA A 72 -0.58 -2.46 9.53
C ALA A 72 0.61 -2.57 8.59
N GLY A 73 1.67 -1.83 8.86
CA GLY A 73 2.92 -1.88 8.10
C GLY A 73 4.08 -1.45 8.99
N LEU A 74 5.30 -1.57 8.47
CA LEU A 74 6.50 -1.23 9.25
C LEU A 74 6.65 0.28 9.49
N ALA A 75 6.12 1.10 8.58
CA ALA A 75 6.21 2.55 8.62
C ALA A 75 4.87 3.24 8.97
N ILE A 76 3.82 2.47 9.24
CA ILE A 76 2.48 2.99 9.52
C ILE A 76 1.96 2.41 10.84
N GLU A 77 1.29 3.24 11.63
CA GLU A 77 0.58 2.76 12.82
C GLU A 77 -0.59 1.85 12.40
N PRO A 78 -0.89 0.77 13.15
CA PRO A 78 -2.02 -0.10 12.84
C PRO A 78 -3.35 0.66 12.85
N VAL A 79 -4.14 0.49 11.79
CA VAL A 79 -5.49 1.05 11.65
C VAL A 79 -6.50 -0.07 11.66
N SER A 80 -7.33 -0.12 12.69
CA SER A 80 -8.46 -1.06 12.77
C SER A 80 -9.74 -0.45 12.22
N PHE A 81 -10.52 -1.26 11.53
CA PHE A 81 -11.79 -0.88 10.92
C PHE A 81 -12.76 -2.06 10.93
N VAL A 82 -14.04 -1.78 10.68
CA VAL A 82 -15.11 -2.77 10.72
C VAL A 82 -15.87 -2.75 9.40
N THR A 83 -16.23 -3.91 8.87
CA THR A 83 -17.12 -3.97 7.70
C THR A 83 -18.54 -3.55 8.08
N ASP A 84 -19.18 -2.79 7.20
CA ASP A 84 -20.60 -2.46 7.33
C ASP A 84 -21.49 -3.67 6.97
N TRP A 85 -22.81 -3.49 7.01
CA TRP A 85 -23.77 -4.55 6.70
C TRP A 85 -23.70 -5.06 5.25
N THR A 86 -23.06 -4.32 4.34
CA THR A 86 -22.78 -4.75 2.96
C THR A 86 -21.46 -5.50 2.83
N GLY A 87 -20.76 -5.72 3.94
CA GLY A 87 -19.47 -6.38 3.99
C GLY A 87 -18.33 -5.50 3.50
N ASN A 88 -18.50 -4.18 3.50
CA ASN A 88 -17.51 -3.24 3.01
C ASN A 88 -16.87 -2.47 4.17
N GLY A 89 -15.55 -2.35 4.20
CA GLY A 89 -14.84 -1.57 5.23
C GLY A 89 -13.60 -0.91 4.65
N THR A 90 -13.29 0.29 5.11
CA THR A 90 -12.15 1.06 4.58
C THR A 90 -11.22 1.50 5.70
N ALA A 91 -9.92 1.22 5.53
CA ALA A 91 -8.85 1.86 6.28
C ALA A 91 -8.27 3.01 5.47
N VAL A 92 -8.00 4.14 6.12
CA VAL A 92 -7.26 5.26 5.54
C VAL A 92 -6.02 5.47 6.40
N VAL A 93 -4.87 5.51 5.75
CA VAL A 93 -3.57 5.73 6.39
C VAL A 93 -2.95 6.97 5.78
N ASP A 94 -2.66 7.96 6.61
CA ASP A 94 -1.94 9.16 6.21
C ASP A 94 -0.44 9.01 6.49
N GLY A 95 0.38 9.79 5.79
CA GLY A 95 1.81 9.84 6.08
C GLY A 95 2.62 8.72 5.41
N VAL A 96 2.03 7.99 4.47
CA VAL A 96 2.69 6.89 3.74
C VAL A 96 3.78 7.47 2.85
N ALA A 97 4.98 6.90 2.92
CA ALA A 97 6.09 7.29 2.06
C ALA A 97 5.89 6.74 0.63
N ALA A 98 6.74 7.15 -0.32
CA ALA A 98 6.59 6.78 -1.73
C ALA A 98 6.46 5.28 -2.02
N VAL A 99 6.92 4.38 -1.15
CA VAL A 99 6.67 2.94 -1.25
C VAL A 99 6.73 2.34 0.16
N ASP A 100 5.65 1.73 0.62
CA ASP A 100 5.59 1.00 1.89
C ASP A 100 4.98 -0.39 1.72
N GLN A 101 5.29 -1.31 2.65
CA GLN A 101 4.67 -2.63 2.71
C GLN A 101 3.65 -2.69 3.82
N VAL A 102 2.45 -3.17 3.48
CA VAL A 102 1.34 -3.31 4.42
C VAL A 102 0.81 -4.74 4.42
N THR A 103 0.34 -5.16 5.58
CA THR A 103 -0.37 -6.42 5.83
C THR A 103 -1.78 -6.08 6.25
N LEU A 104 -2.75 -6.75 5.62
CA LEU A 104 -4.16 -6.71 6.03
C LEU A 104 -4.49 -8.01 6.77
N TRP A 105 -5.09 -7.89 7.95
CA TRP A 105 -5.44 -9.02 8.81
C TRP A 105 -6.92 -8.93 9.17
N ALA A 106 -7.60 -10.06 9.19
CA ALA A 106 -8.93 -10.19 9.78
C ALA A 106 -8.84 -10.87 11.16
N ASP A 107 -9.86 -10.69 12.00
CA ASP A 107 -9.95 -11.39 13.28
C ASP A 107 -9.87 -12.93 13.07
N ALA A 108 -9.26 -13.62 14.03
CA ALA A 108 -9.12 -15.06 14.04
C ALA A 108 -10.47 -15.79 14.13
N SER A 109 -11.51 -15.13 14.67
CA SER A 109 -12.88 -15.66 14.64
C SER A 109 -13.41 -15.89 13.21
N LEU A 110 -12.92 -15.10 12.25
CA LEU A 110 -13.31 -15.15 10.84
C LEU A 110 -12.43 -16.10 10.02
N THR A 111 -11.14 -16.18 10.36
CA THR A 111 -10.10 -16.77 9.50
C THR A 111 -9.33 -17.94 10.12
N GLY A 112 -9.58 -18.25 11.39
CA GLY A 112 -8.80 -19.20 12.19
C GLY A 112 -8.89 -20.67 11.76
N ALA A 113 -9.83 -21.03 10.89
CA ALA A 113 -9.98 -22.40 10.36
C ALA A 113 -10.44 -22.46 8.90
N THR A 114 -10.52 -21.32 8.23
CA THR A 114 -11.28 -21.18 6.98
C THR A 114 -10.33 -20.89 5.83
N ASN A 115 -10.52 -21.57 4.70
CA ASN A 115 -9.81 -21.22 3.49
C ASN A 115 -10.31 -19.86 3.00
N SER A 116 -9.44 -19.05 2.41
CA SER A 116 -9.87 -17.81 1.79
C SER A 116 -9.05 -17.45 0.57
N TYR A 117 -9.57 -16.52 -0.22
CA TYR A 117 -8.93 -16.01 -1.42
C TYR A 117 -9.06 -14.50 -1.41
N ALA A 118 -7.99 -13.81 -1.79
CA ALA A 118 -8.02 -12.37 -1.90
C ALA A 118 -7.51 -11.93 -3.26
N TYR A 119 -8.18 -10.91 -3.78
CA TYR A 119 -7.80 -10.15 -4.95
C TYR A 119 -7.75 -8.68 -4.56
N CYS A 120 -6.59 -8.04 -4.71
CA CYS A 120 -6.43 -6.60 -4.47
C CYS A 120 -5.91 -5.89 -5.71
N SER A 121 -6.47 -4.73 -6.00
CA SER A 121 -6.03 -3.88 -7.12
C SER A 121 -6.10 -2.39 -6.79
N ASP A 122 -5.16 -1.62 -7.35
CA ASP A 122 -5.22 -0.16 -7.36
C ASP A 122 -6.36 0.31 -8.29
N GLN A 123 -7.23 1.16 -7.78
CA GLN A 123 -8.37 1.72 -8.51
C GLN A 123 -7.98 2.82 -9.49
N THR A 124 -6.77 3.37 -9.35
CA THR A 124 -6.26 4.43 -10.20
C THR A 124 -5.84 3.89 -11.56
N ASP A 125 -5.08 2.79 -11.57
CA ASP A 125 -4.48 2.23 -12.78
C ASP A 125 -4.93 0.79 -13.09
N GLY A 126 -5.67 0.15 -12.18
CA GLY A 126 -6.15 -1.22 -12.33
C GLY A 126 -5.06 -2.29 -12.11
N SER A 127 -3.88 -1.91 -11.62
CA SER A 127 -2.80 -2.86 -11.36
C SER A 127 -3.19 -3.86 -10.28
N VAL A 128 -2.92 -5.13 -10.55
CA VAL A 128 -3.14 -6.22 -9.59
C VAL A 128 -1.99 -6.22 -8.58
N LEU A 129 -2.32 -5.97 -7.32
CA LEU A 129 -1.36 -5.94 -6.21
C LEU A 129 -1.25 -7.30 -5.53
N LEU A 130 -2.36 -8.04 -5.46
CA LEU A 130 -2.45 -9.35 -4.84
C LEU A 130 -3.54 -10.19 -5.52
N ASN A 131 -3.27 -11.47 -5.77
CA ASN A 131 -4.25 -12.40 -6.32
C ASN A 131 -3.92 -13.84 -5.95
N MET A 132 -4.38 -14.31 -4.80
CA MET A 132 -3.95 -15.61 -4.27
C MET A 132 -4.86 -16.19 -3.18
N PRO A 133 -4.79 -17.51 -2.95
CA PRO A 133 -5.29 -18.11 -1.72
C PRO A 133 -4.58 -17.53 -0.49
N VAL A 134 -5.33 -17.38 0.59
CA VAL A 134 -4.87 -16.84 1.87
C VAL A 134 -4.84 -17.99 2.87
N ALA A 135 -3.70 -18.15 3.55
CA ALA A 135 -3.51 -19.23 4.50
C ALA A 135 -4.45 -19.08 5.73
N PRO A 136 -4.82 -20.19 6.38
CA PRO A 136 -5.53 -20.16 7.65
C PRO A 136 -4.82 -19.25 8.67
N GLY A 137 -5.58 -18.44 9.40
CA GLY A 137 -5.06 -17.39 10.27
C GLY A 137 -5.14 -15.97 9.69
N GLY A 138 -5.56 -15.82 8.43
CA GLY A 138 -6.25 -14.60 7.99
C GLY A 138 -5.40 -13.35 7.81
N ALA A 139 -4.14 -13.50 7.43
CA ALA A 139 -3.33 -12.36 7.00
C ALA A 139 -3.13 -12.41 5.49
N LEU A 140 -3.56 -11.36 4.79
CA LEU A 140 -3.10 -11.14 3.43
C LEU A 140 -1.60 -10.83 3.50
N PRO A 141 -0.76 -11.53 2.72
CA PRO A 141 0.68 -11.26 2.72
C PRO A 141 0.99 -9.81 2.33
N LEU A 142 2.18 -9.36 2.72
CA LEU A 142 2.67 -8.00 2.47
C LEU A 142 2.50 -7.62 1.00
N PHE A 143 1.73 -6.57 0.72
CA PHE A 143 1.69 -5.94 -0.59
C PHE A 143 2.19 -4.50 -0.50
N THR A 144 2.69 -4.02 -1.64
CA THR A 144 3.32 -2.70 -1.73
C THR A 144 2.25 -1.65 -2.00
N VAL A 145 2.33 -0.53 -1.29
CA VAL A 145 1.51 0.65 -1.52
C VAL A 145 2.38 1.86 -1.78
N ASP A 146 1.89 2.77 -2.61
CA ASP A 146 2.47 4.08 -2.93
C ASP A 146 1.56 5.17 -2.35
N GLN A 147 2.11 6.36 -2.12
CA GLN A 147 1.34 7.52 -1.71
C GLN A 147 0.19 7.80 -2.70
N SER A 148 -0.96 8.21 -2.17
CA SER A 148 -2.16 8.56 -2.95
C SER A 148 -2.80 7.39 -3.70
N GLN A 149 -2.59 6.15 -3.28
CA GLN A 149 -3.31 4.99 -3.83
C GLN A 149 -4.68 4.77 -3.18
N GLU A 150 -5.63 4.36 -4.01
CA GLU A 150 -6.91 3.80 -3.60
C GLU A 150 -6.94 2.32 -3.98
N ILE A 151 -7.01 1.43 -3.02
CA ILE A 151 -6.92 -0.02 -3.21
C ILE A 151 -8.26 -0.64 -2.83
N ILE A 152 -8.75 -1.54 -3.68
CA ILE A 152 -9.87 -2.42 -3.33
C ILE A 152 -9.34 -3.84 -3.22
N CYS A 153 -9.71 -4.52 -2.13
CA CYS A 153 -9.45 -5.91 -1.87
C CYS A 153 -10.78 -6.68 -1.77
N ASP A 154 -11.08 -7.52 -2.74
CA ASP A 154 -12.15 -8.51 -2.63
C ASP A 154 -11.61 -9.74 -1.90
N TRP A 155 -12.14 -10.01 -0.70
CA TRP A 155 -11.69 -11.11 0.15
C TRP A 155 -12.84 -12.08 0.41
N TYR A 156 -12.67 -13.28 -0.12
CA TYR A 156 -13.66 -14.35 -0.09
C TYR A 156 -13.26 -15.42 0.92
N ILE A 157 -14.10 -15.61 1.93
CA ILE A 157 -13.96 -16.67 2.94
C ILE A 157 -14.78 -17.88 2.50
N TYR A 158 -14.19 -19.07 2.44
CA TYR A 158 -14.90 -20.30 2.10
C TYR A 158 -14.49 -21.47 3.00
N THR A 159 -15.47 -22.25 3.42
CA THR A 159 -15.27 -23.48 4.20
C THR A 159 -15.40 -24.69 3.29
N ASP A 160 -14.48 -25.65 3.40
CA ASP A 160 -14.59 -26.95 2.73
C ASP A 160 -15.77 -27.78 3.24
#